data_AF-A0A9N9HB78-F1
#
_entry.id   AF-A0A9N9HB78-F1
#
_cell.length_a   1.000
_cell.length_b   1.000
_cell.length_c   1.000
_cell.angle_alpha   90.00
_cell.angle_beta   90.00
_cell.angle_gamma   90.00
#
_symmetry.space_group_name_H-M   'P 1'
#
loop_
_entity.id
_entity.type
_entity.pdbx_description
1 polymer ?
#
loop_
_entity_poly.entity_id
_entity_poly.type
_entity_poly.pdbx_seq_one_letter_code
_entity_poly.pdbx_strand_id
1 'polypeptide(L)' 'GAFLCFRKVSIDEPATFLDYIAGGIKINLVVAIDFTASNGDHRYSSSLHYNNTNVENSYQKAISSVYGFGAKFNGV' A
#
# COMPACT_ATOMS: atom_id res chain seq x y z
N GLY A 1 30.87 -15.27 -46.06
CA GLY A 1 29.84 -14.53 -45.30
C GLY A 1 29.93 -14.92 -43.85
N ALA A 2 29.76 -13.99 -42.92
CA ALA A 2 29.73 -14.31 -41.49
C ALA A 2 28.32 -14.80 -41.10
N PHE A 3 28.26 -15.76 -40.19
CA PHE A 3 27.00 -16.30 -39.66
C PHE A 3 26.93 -16.05 -38.15
N LEU A 4 25.74 -15.67 -37.69
CA LEU A 4 25.43 -15.57 -36.27
C LEU A 4 24.90 -16.93 -35.80
N CYS A 5 25.50 -17.50 -34.76
CA CYS A 5 25.10 -18.78 -34.16
C CYS A 5 24.86 -18.59 -32.67
N PHE A 6 23.61 -18.82 -32.24
CA PHE A 6 23.27 -18.88 -30.82
C PHE A 6 23.45 -20.31 -30.31
N ARG A 7 24.36 -20.52 -29.36
CA ARG A 7 24.66 -21.85 -28.79
C ARG A 7 23.59 -22.36 -27.83
N LYS A 8 22.88 -21.44 -27.16
CA LYS A 8 21.79 -21.73 -26.25
C LYS A 8 20.92 -20.49 -26.15
N VAL A 9 19.60 -20.70 -26.15
CA VAL A 9 18.60 -19.68 -25.89
C VAL A 9 17.66 -20.27 -24.84
N SER A 10 17.42 -19.54 -23.76
CA SER A 10 16.39 -19.87 -22.77
C SER A 10 15.52 -18.65 -22.54
N ILE A 11 14.25 -18.93 -22.27
CA ILE A 11 13.27 -17.93 -21.81
C ILE A 11 12.95 -18.34 -20.38
N ASP A 12 13.35 -17.50 -19.43
CA ASP A 12 13.05 -17.69 -18.03
C ASP A 12 11.91 -16.72 -17.67
N GLU A 13 10.80 -17.25 -17.14
CA GLU A 13 9.71 -16.45 -16.60
C GLU A 13 9.84 -16.39 -15.07
N PRO A 14 10.29 -15.26 -14.50
CA PRO A 14 10.37 -15.12 -13.06
C PRO A 14 8.96 -15.04 -12.47
N ALA A 15 8.79 -15.57 -11.25
CA ALA A 15 7.56 -15.42 -10.49
C ALA A 15 7.19 -13.94 -10.35
N THR A 16 5.94 -13.62 -10.68
CA THR A 16 5.38 -12.29 -10.55
C THR A 16 4.90 -12.04 -9.13
N PHE A 17 4.69 -10.77 -8.77
CA PHE A 17 4.07 -10.41 -7.49
C PHE A 17 2.73 -11.13 -7.25
N LEU A 18 1.90 -11.29 -8.29
CA LEU A 18 0.60 -11.94 -8.18
C LEU A 18 0.72 -13.44 -7.91
N ASP A 19 1.76 -14.10 -8.42
CA ASP A 19 2.00 -15.53 -8.14
C ASP A 19 2.24 -15.77 -6.65
N TYR A 20 2.91 -14.84 -5.97
CA TYR A 20 3.11 -14.91 -4.52
C TYR A 20 1.79 -14.75 -3.74
N ILE A 21 0.93 -13.80 -4.15
CA ILE A 21 -0.38 -13.59 -3.50
C ILE A 21 -1.30 -14.79 -3.75
N ALA A 22 -1.38 -15.28 -4.99
CA ALA A 22 -2.14 -16.47 -5.35
C ALA A 22 -1.61 -17.74 -4.65
N GLY A 23 -0.31 -17.79 -4.35
CA GLY A 23 0.33 -18.82 -3.53
C GLY A 23 0.02 -18.73 -2.03
N GLY A 24 -0.78 -17.76 -1.59
CA GLY A 24 -1.24 -17.63 -0.20
C GLY A 24 -0.37 -16.76 0.70
N ILE A 25 0.60 -16.02 0.13
CA ILE A 25 1.35 -15.01 0.89
C ILE A 25 0.45 -13.84 1.23
N LYS A 26 0.50 -13.41 2.50
CA LYS A 26 -0.32 -12.31 3.02
C LYS A 26 0.48 -11.02 3.10
N ILE A 27 -0.19 -9.89 2.89
CA ILE A 27 0.37 -8.56 3.09
C ILE A 27 -0.21 -7.97 4.36
N ASN A 28 0.65 -7.75 5.36
CA ASN A 28 0.25 -7.13 6.62
C ASN A 28 0.45 -5.61 6.56
N LEU A 29 -0.59 -4.87 6.91
CA LEU A 29 -0.54 -3.41 7.02
C LEU A 29 -0.30 -3.01 8.48
N VAL A 30 0.68 -2.15 8.71
CA VAL A 30 0.94 -1.51 10.00
C VAL A 30 0.81 -0.01 9.82
N VAL A 31 0.09 0.64 10.73
CA VAL A 31 -0.12 2.10 10.71
C VAL A 31 0.33 2.69 12.03
N ALA A 32 1.08 3.79 11.97
CA ALA A 32 1.42 4.62 13.10
C ALA A 32 0.90 6.04 12.88
N ILE A 33 0.37 6.65 13.93
CA ILE A 33 -0.21 7.99 13.90
C ILE A 33 0.70 8.94 14.67
N ASP A 34 1.02 10.07 14.05
CA ASP A 34 1.78 11.14 14.67
C ASP A 34 0.86 12.00 15.56
N PHE A 35 1.04 11.90 16.88
CA PHE A 35 0.33 12.71 17.88
C PHE A 35 1.20 13.84 18.46
N THR A 36 2.15 14.36 17.70
CA THR A 36 2.94 15.53 18.11
C THR A 36 2.13 16.83 18.07
N ALA A 37 2.54 17.81 18.88
CA ALA A 37 1.83 19.08 19.08
C ALA A 37 1.74 19.97 17.82
N SER A 38 2.61 19.77 16.82
CA SER A 38 2.61 20.52 15.55
C SER A 38 1.33 20.32 14.73
N ASN A 39 0.59 19.24 14.98
CA ASN A 39 -0.70 18.96 14.33
C ASN A 39 -1.85 19.87 14.83
N GLY A 40 -1.58 20.70 15.84
CA GLY A 40 -2.57 21.55 16.48
C GLY A 40 -3.53 20.77 17.39
N ASP A 41 -4.27 21.51 18.20
CA ASP A 41 -5.22 20.92 19.14
C ASP A 41 -6.46 20.36 18.42
N HIS A 42 -6.75 19.09 18.66
CA HIS A 42 -7.84 18.34 18.03
C HIS A 42 -9.24 18.94 18.20
N ARG A 43 -9.42 19.91 19.10
CA ARG A 43 -10.67 20.64 19.31
C ARG A 43 -10.91 21.73 18.26
N TYR A 44 -9.87 22.15 17.54
CA TYR A 44 -9.97 23.19 16.52
C TYR A 44 -10.04 22.59 15.12
N SER A 45 -10.90 23.17 14.27
CA SER A 45 -11.13 22.71 12.90
C SER A 45 -9.91 22.80 11.98
N SER A 46 -8.88 23.55 12.38
CA SER A 46 -7.60 23.65 11.68
C SER A 46 -6.64 22.50 11.99
N SER A 47 -6.89 21.70 13.03
CA SER A 47 -6.03 20.58 13.41
C SER A 47 -6.14 19.43 12.41
N LEU A 48 -5.03 18.76 12.14
CA LEU A 48 -5.02 17.52 11.35
C LEU A 48 -5.72 16.36 12.07
N HIS A 49 -5.89 16.47 13.39
CA HIS A 49 -6.63 15.55 14.25
C HIS A 49 -8.06 15.99 14.55
N TYR A 50 -8.56 17.05 13.90
CA TYR A 50 -9.91 17.54 14.17
C TYR A 50 -10.95 16.45 13.94
N ASN A 51 -11.74 16.11 14.96
CA ASN A 51 -12.74 15.06 14.85
C ASN A 51 -14.11 15.66 14.52
N ASN A 52 -14.60 15.38 13.32
CA ASN A 52 -15.91 15.82 12.84
C ASN A 52 -16.72 14.59 12.42
N THR A 53 -17.99 14.52 12.84
CA THR A 53 -18.88 13.39 12.51
C THR A 53 -19.25 13.32 11.03
N ASN A 54 -19.15 14.43 10.29
CA ASN A 54 -19.58 14.50 8.89
C ASN A 54 -18.41 14.46 7.90
N VAL A 55 -17.19 14.76 8.33
CA VAL A 55 -16.03 14.93 7.46
C VAL A 55 -14.80 14.31 8.09
N GLU A 56 -14.18 13.37 7.39
CA GLU A 56 -12.92 12.77 7.82
C GLU A 56 -11.77 13.79 7.85
N ASN A 57 -10.93 13.68 8.87
CA ASN A 57 -9.66 14.39 8.95
C ASN A 57 -8.59 13.76 8.06
N SER A 58 -7.42 14.40 8.00
CA SER A 58 -6.33 13.98 7.12
C SER A 58 -5.82 12.57 7.43
N TYR A 59 -5.74 12.19 8.70
CA TYR A 59 -5.32 10.83 9.10
C TYR A 59 -6.39 9.79 8.78
N GLN A 60 -7.66 10.07 9.07
CA GLN A 60 -8.78 9.19 8.76
C GLN A 60 -8.84 8.89 7.25
N LYS A 61 -8.77 9.92 6.40
CA LYS A 61 -8.72 9.76 4.93
C LYS A 61 -7.56 8.88 4.48
N ALA A 62 -6.36 9.11 5.02
CA ALA A 62 -5.17 8.33 4.67
C ALA A 62 -5.34 6.85 5.06
N ILE A 63 -5.81 6.59 6.29
CA ILE A 63 -6.03 5.23 6.79
C ILE A 63 -7.08 4.52 5.95
N SER A 64 -8.25 5.14 5.70
CA SER A 64 -9.32 4.58 4.88
C SER A 64 -8.82 4.22 3.47
N SER A 65 -7.99 5.07 2.87
CA SER A 65 -7.43 4.84 1.53
C SER A 65 -6.47 3.65 1.48
N VAL A 66 -5.51 3.58 2.42
CA VAL A 66 -4.48 2.53 2.42
C VAL A 66 -5.04 1.19 2.88
N TYR A 67 -5.94 1.20 3.86
CA TYR A 67 -6.63 -0.01 4.32
C TYR A 67 -7.47 -0.63 3.20
N GLY A 68 -8.24 0.18 2.47
CA GLY A 68 -9.03 -0.29 1.34
C GLY A 68 -8.18 -0.89 0.22
N PHE A 69 -6.95 -0.40 0.02
CA PHE A 69 -6.00 -1.02 -0.90
C PHE A 69 -5.48 -2.36 -0.38
N GLY A 70 -4.98 -2.41 0.87
CA GLY A 70 -4.43 -3.63 1.47
C GLY A 70 -5.45 -4.77 1.58
N ALA A 71 -6.71 -4.45 1.89
CA ALA A 71 -7.79 -5.42 1.97
C ALA A 71 -8.03 -6.20 0.65
N LYS A 72 -7.71 -5.60 -0.50
CA LYS A 72 -7.84 -6.27 -1.81
C LYS A 72 -6.89 -7.44 -2.00
N PHE A 73 -5.76 -7.45 -1.30
CA PHE A 73 -4.71 -8.48 -1.46
C PHE A 73 -4.80 -9.60 -0.43
N ASN A 74 -5.65 -9.46 0.59
CA ASN A 74 -5.87 -10.47 1.64
C ASN A 74 -7.20 -11.22 1.47
N GLY A 75 -7.92 -10.99 0.36
CA GLY A 75 -9.24 -11.56 0.05
C GLY A 75 -9.27 -12.49 -1.15
N VAL A 76 -8.11 -13.03 -1.56
CA VAL A 76 -7.99 -14.19 -2.46
C VAL A 76 -7.81 -15.45 -1.64
#